data_AF-A0A4S8KXB5-F1
#
_entry.id   AF-A0A4S8KXB5-F1
#
_cell.length_a   1.000
_cell.length_b   1.000
_cell.length_c   1.000
_cell.angle_alpha   90.00
_cell.angle_beta   90.00
_cell.angle_gamma   90.00
#
_symmetry.space_group_name_H-M   'P 1'
#
loop_
_entity.id
_entity.type
_entity.pdbx_description
1 polymer ?
#
loop_
_entity_poly.entity_id
_entity_poly.type
_entity_poly.pdbx_seq_one_letter_code
_entity_poly.pdbx_strand_id
1 'polypeptide(L)'
;LAYVEWFTKFVRPEPHSGLFRVKPQTRSDETPVVAVIPVDMIQHSVHLFPKWGGTVLSEWSLETVLSECTSFLVNVFKNNHTYFNLA
;
A
#
# COMPACT_ATOMS: atom_id res chain seq x y z
N LEU A 1 18.51 -10.70 0.23
CA LEU A 1 18.22 -9.27 0.03
C LEU A 1 16.96 -9.16 -0.82
N ALA A 2 16.19 -8.08 -0.65
CA ALA A 2 14.99 -7.79 -1.42
C ALA A 2 15.06 -6.35 -1.93
N TYR A 3 14.66 -6.15 -3.19
CA TYR A 3 14.43 -4.82 -3.76
C TYR A 3 13.02 -4.37 -3.37
N VAL A 4 12.90 -3.16 -2.85
CA VAL A 4 11.61 -2.58 -2.43
C VAL A 4 11.42 -1.18 -2.99
N GLU A 5 10.18 -0.88 -3.35
CA GLU A 5 9.71 0.46 -3.66
C GLU A 5 8.90 0.99 -2.47
N TRP A 6 9.25 2.18 -2.00
CA TRP A 6 8.66 2.74 -0.80
C TRP A 6 7.32 3.40 -1.08
N PHE A 7 6.40 3.28 -0.14
CA PHE A 7 5.21 4.11 -0.06
C PHE A 7 5.44 5.31 0.88
N THR A 8 4.63 6.36 0.72
CA THR A 8 4.62 7.50 1.63
C THR A 8 4.33 7.07 3.07
N LYS A 9 4.97 7.75 4.04
CA LYS A 9 4.71 7.54 5.47
C LYS A 9 3.24 7.73 5.84
N PHE A 10 2.77 7.02 6.87
CA PHE A 10 1.47 7.27 7.46
C PHE A 10 1.45 8.65 8.14
N VAL A 11 0.50 9.49 7.73
CA VAL A 11 0.37 10.86 8.27
C VAL A 11 -0.88 10.98 9.14
N ARG A 12 -2.06 11.00 8.53
CA ARG A 12 -3.34 11.02 9.22
C ARG A 12 -4.28 10.02 8.57
N PRO A 13 -5.05 9.25 9.35
CA PRO A 13 -6.08 8.37 8.80
C PRO A 13 -7.18 9.20 8.15
N GLU A 14 -7.85 8.64 7.15
CA GLU A 14 -8.97 9.31 6.52
C GLU A 14 -10.16 9.43 7.47
N PRO A 15 -10.86 10.58 7.51
CA PRO A 15 -11.88 10.84 8.53
C PRO A 15 -13.04 9.85 8.57
N HIS A 16 -13.44 9.33 7.40
CA HIS A 16 -14.63 8.48 7.28
C HIS A 16 -14.32 6.99 7.46
N SER A 17 -13.17 6.52 6.99
CA SER A 17 -12.82 5.09 7.00
C SER A 17 -11.88 4.72 8.15
N GLY A 18 -11.16 5.69 8.73
CA GLY A 18 -10.08 5.43 9.69
C GLY A 18 -8.85 4.76 9.08
N LEU A 19 -8.83 4.54 7.76
CA LEU A 19 -7.71 3.88 7.07
C LEU A 19 -6.62 4.89 6.71
N PHE A 20 -5.36 4.44 6.67
CA PHE A 20 -4.25 5.27 6.24
C PHE A 20 -4.15 5.29 4.71
N ARG A 21 -4.14 6.51 4.16
CA ARG A 21 -3.86 6.72 2.74
C ARG A 21 -2.36 6.72 2.51
N VAL A 22 -1.92 5.93 1.54
CA VAL A 22 -0.54 5.90 1.06
C VAL A 22 -0.47 6.03 -0.45
N LYS A 23 0.66 6.49 -0.95
CA LYS A 23 0.98 6.57 -2.38
C LYS A 23 2.38 6.01 -2.62
N PRO A 24 2.69 5.46 -3.80
CA PRO A 24 4.08 5.20 -4.17
C PRO A 24 4.90 6.47 -3.94
N GLN A 25 6.04 6.35 -3.27
CA GLN A 25 6.91 7.48 -2.97
C GLN A 25 7.82 7.71 -4.18
N THR A 26 7.77 8.91 -4.73
CA THR A 26 8.61 9.32 -5.87
C THR A 26 9.62 10.40 -5.46
N ARG A 27 10.71 10.47 -6.22
CA ARG A 27 11.70 11.55 -6.15
C ARG A 27 11.22 12.76 -6.95
N SER A 28 11.99 13.84 -6.91
CA SER A 28 11.69 15.08 -7.68
C SER A 28 11.67 14.87 -9.20
N ASP A 29 12.30 13.81 -9.71
CA ASP A 29 12.32 13.41 -11.11
C ASP A 29 11.26 12.34 -11.45
N GLU A 30 10.27 12.15 -10.57
CA GLU A 30 9.18 11.18 -10.69
C GLU A 30 9.61 9.69 -10.63
N THR A 31 10.89 9.41 -10.39
CA THR A 31 11.36 8.02 -10.24
C THR A 31 10.97 7.44 -8.86
N PRO A 32 10.73 6.12 -8.75
CA PRO A 32 10.41 5.48 -7.47
C PRO A 32 11.54 5.65 -6.45
N VAL A 33 11.17 5.88 -5.18
CA VAL A 33 12.12 5.79 -4.07
C VAL A 33 12.30 4.31 -3.72
N VAL A 34 13.51 3.81 -3.92
CA VAL A 34 13.82 2.37 -3.83
C VAL A 34 14.91 2.09 -2.81
N ALA A 35 14.96 0.85 -2.31
CA ALA A 35 16.06 0.36 -1.49
C ALA A 35 16.28 -1.15 -1.71
N VAL A 36 17.48 -1.62 -1.35
CA VAL A 36 17.79 -3.04 -1.20
C VAL A 36 17.93 -3.33 0.28
N ILE A 37 17.04 -4.17 0.82
CA ILE A 37 16.99 -4.48 2.26
C ILE A 37 17.28 -5.97 2.52
N PRO A 38 17.81 -6.32 3.70
CA PRO A 38 17.75 -7.68 4.23
C PRO A 38 16.30 -8.21 4.27
N VAL A 39 16.11 -9.49 3.93
CA VAL A 39 14.75 -10.08 3.80
C VAL A 39 14.09 -10.24 5.17
N ASP A 40 14.87 -10.44 6.21
CA ASP A 40 14.45 -10.50 7.61
C ASP A 40 13.87 -9.18 8.15
N MET A 41 14.09 -8.05 7.45
CA MET A 41 13.38 -6.80 7.74
C MET A 41 11.91 -6.82 7.29
N ILE A 42 11.53 -7.72 6.39
CA ILE A 42 10.14 -7.85 5.91
C ILE A 42 9.34 -8.67 6.93
N GLN A 43 8.40 -8.02 7.61
CA GLN A 43 7.62 -8.65 8.67
C GLN A 43 6.43 -9.45 8.13
N HIS A 44 5.59 -8.82 7.31
CA HIS A 44 4.38 -9.43 6.77
C HIS A 44 3.83 -8.62 5.59
N SER A 45 3.02 -9.27 4.77
CA SER A 45 2.23 -8.60 3.74
C SER A 45 1.10 -7.79 4.36
N VAL A 46 0.85 -6.60 3.82
CA VAL A 46 -0.32 -5.79 4.17
C VAL A 46 -1.36 -5.85 3.07
N HIS A 47 -2.62 -5.57 3.42
CA HIS A 47 -3.69 -5.51 2.44
C HIS A 47 -3.96 -4.06 2.03
N LEU A 48 -3.82 -3.80 0.74
CA LEU A 48 -4.04 -2.49 0.13
C LEU A 48 -5.36 -2.48 -0.64
N PHE A 49 -6.19 -1.47 -0.39
CA PHE A 49 -7.34 -1.16 -1.25
C PHE A 49 -6.92 -0.08 -2.23
N PRO A 50 -7.03 -0.29 -3.56
CA PRO A 50 -6.82 0.78 -4.51
C PRO A 50 -7.84 1.90 -4.24
N LYS A 51 -7.41 3.16 -4.36
CA LYS A 51 -8.27 4.32 -4.18
C LYS A 51 -8.24 5.20 -5.42
N TRP A 52 -9.39 5.33 -6.06
CA TRP A 52 -9.61 6.16 -7.23
C TRP A 52 -10.73 7.16 -6.96
N GLY A 53 -10.70 8.31 -7.63
CA GLY A 53 -11.66 9.40 -7.40
C GLY A 53 -12.89 9.36 -8.31
N GLY A 54 -12.87 8.58 -9.39
CA GLY A 54 -13.91 8.57 -10.43
C GLY A 54 -14.34 7.16 -10.84
N THR A 55 -14.58 6.94 -12.14
CA THR A 55 -14.81 5.60 -12.69
C THR A 55 -13.53 4.77 -12.57
N VAL A 56 -13.66 3.51 -12.16
CA VAL A 56 -12.52 2.59 -12.16
C VAL A 56 -12.04 2.36 -13.59
N LEU A 57 -10.73 2.39 -13.79
CA LEU A 57 -10.11 2.09 -15.07
C LEU A 57 -10.34 0.61 -15.40
N SER A 58 -10.90 0.32 -16.58
CA SER A 58 -11.30 -1.05 -16.97
C SER A 58 -10.10 -1.95 -17.29
N GLU A 59 -8.94 -1.34 -17.54
CA GLU A 59 -7.66 -1.99 -17.80
C GLU A 59 -6.99 -2.55 -16.54
N TRP A 60 -7.51 -2.22 -15.35
CA TRP A 60 -6.95 -2.72 -14.11
C TRP A 60 -7.13 -4.23 -13.98
N SER A 61 -5.99 -4.90 -13.88
CA SER A 61 -5.91 -6.32 -13.53
C SER A 61 -5.31 -6.47 -12.13
N LEU A 62 -5.36 -7.69 -11.59
CA LEU A 62 -4.70 -8.02 -10.33
C LEU A 62 -3.19 -7.75 -10.38
N GLU A 63 -2.58 -7.84 -11.56
CA GLU A 63 -1.14 -7.68 -11.76
C GLU A 63 -0.74 -6.22 -11.98
N THR A 64 -1.61 -5.43 -12.63
CA THR A 64 -1.30 -4.04 -13.01
C THR A 64 -1.77 -3.01 -11.99
N VAL A 65 -2.75 -3.33 -11.16
CA VAL A 65 -3.34 -2.34 -10.23
C VAL A 65 -2.31 -1.76 -9.24
N LEU A 66 -1.29 -2.52 -8.87
CA LEU A 66 -0.24 -2.06 -7.95
C LEU A 66 0.68 -1.00 -8.58
N SER A 67 0.93 -1.06 -9.89
CA SER A 67 1.76 -0.09 -10.61
C SER A 67 0.95 1.09 -11.15
N GLU A 68 -0.30 0.86 -11.56
CA GLU A 68 -1.14 1.88 -12.20
C GLU A 68 -1.90 2.76 -11.20
N CYS A 69 -2.20 2.24 -10.00
CA CYS A 69 -2.95 3.01 -9.01
C CYS A 69 -2.03 3.99 -8.26
N THR A 70 -2.41 5.27 -8.26
CA THR A 70 -1.61 6.34 -7.64
C THR A 70 -1.80 6.44 -6.12
N SER A 71 -2.77 5.73 -5.56
CA SER A 71 -3.11 5.84 -4.15
C SER A 71 -3.81 4.60 -3.62
N PHE A 72 -3.46 4.21 -2.40
CA PHE A 72 -4.05 3.08 -1.72
C PHE A 72 -4.51 3.45 -0.31
N LEU A 73 -5.43 2.67 0.23
CA LEU A 73 -5.78 2.65 1.64
C LEU A 73 -5.23 1.36 2.27
N VAL A 74 -4.50 1.50 3.36
CA VAL A 74 -3.98 0.35 4.12
C VAL A 74 -5.06 -0.17 5.04
N ASN A 75 -5.39 -1.45 4.90
CA ASN A 75 -6.34 -2.13 5.76
C ASN A 75 -5.71 -2.45 7.13
N VAL A 76 -6.15 -1.74 8.16
CA VAL A 76 -5.69 -1.92 9.55
C VAL A 76 -6.38 -3.09 10.27
N PHE A 77 -7.45 -3.65 9.69
CA PHE A 77 -8.29 -4.68 10.30
C PHE A 77 -7.89 -6.11 9.91
N LYS A 78 -7.14 -6.27 8.81
CA LYS A 78 -6.74 -7.60 8.30
C LYS A 78 -5.43 -8.13 8.92
N ASN A 79 -4.92 -7.48 9.96
CA ASN A 79 -3.72 -7.99 10.61
C ASN A 79 -4.06 -9.23 11.45
N ASN A 80 -3.66 -10.41 10.98
CA ASN A 80 -3.84 -11.69 11.70
C ASN A 80 -3.15 -11.70 13.07
N HIS A 81 -2.17 -10.82 13.32
CA HIS A 81 -1.54 -10.68 14.63
C HIS A 81 -2.32 -9.78 15.60
N THR A 82 -3.28 -8.99 15.08
CA THR A 82 -4.10 -8.07 15.88
C THR A 82 -5.48 -8.65 16.19
N TYR A 83 -6.03 -9.46 15.28
CA TYR A 83 -7.35 -10.06 15.42
C TYR A 83 -7.22 -11.59 15.48
N PHE A 84 -7.73 -12.20 16.54
CA PHE A 84 -7.85 -13.65 16.65
C PHE A 84 -9.17 -14.11 16.04
N ASN A 85 -9.14 -15.20 15.29
CA ASN A 85 -10.36 -15.87 14.85
C ASN A 85 -10.95 -16.63 16.05
N LEU A 86 -12.20 -16.34 16.40
CA LEU A 86 -12.97 -17.21 17.28
C LEU A 86 -13.40 -18.41 16.43
N ALA A 87 -12.85 -19.58 16.77
CA ALA A 87 -13.26 -20.86 16.20
C ALA A 87 -14.63 -21.30 16.74
#